data_AF-A0A7R9FQF9-F1
#
_entry.id   AF-A0A7R9FQF9-F1
#
_cell.length_a   1.000
_cell.length_b   1.000
_cell.length_c   1.000
_cell.angle_alpha   90.00
_cell.angle_beta   90.00
_cell.angle_gamma   90.00
#
_symmetry.space_group_name_H-M   'P 1'
#
loop_
_entity.id
_entity.type
_entity.pdbx_description
1 polymer ?
#
loop_
_entity_poly.entity_id
_entity_poly.type
_entity_poly.pdbx_seq_one_letter_code
_entity_poly.pdbx_strand_id
1 'polypeptide(L)'
;MELLVHKIVMGITVAMLSVTQCHGQGLTPHSCRFEDAREGQTAECNVDEMVFSVCAAAENLNACGGHTTRIECCKVNQGPLSSSSCITIPEDSGDMATCPTSMFMRGACSSHFNPMCDEKSHSIKCCDYKLNNSPLYQVNPTVEGTSGNFVDCPDRKTAAAMCASVGRPACTDDSYTLLLCAYPDLFFIA
;
A
#
# COMPACT_ATOMS: atom_id res chain seq x y z
N MET A 1 62.90 17.17 -3.44
CA MET A 1 61.50 17.63 -3.38
C MET A 1 60.73 16.85 -4.44
N GLU A 2 60.14 15.73 -4.05
CA GLU A 2 59.07 15.09 -4.82
C GLU A 2 58.04 14.62 -3.80
N LEU A 3 56.87 15.27 -3.80
CA LEU A 3 55.74 14.89 -2.97
C LEU A 3 54.85 13.95 -3.80
N LEU A 4 54.87 12.67 -3.43
CA LEU A 4 54.04 11.62 -4.02
C LEU A 4 52.63 11.70 -3.40
N VAL A 5 51.68 12.30 -4.11
CA VAL A 5 50.26 12.34 -3.70
C VAL A 5 49.56 11.07 -4.22
N HIS A 6 49.41 10.06 -3.36
CA HIS A 6 48.53 8.92 -3.63
C HIS A 6 47.07 9.33 -3.42
N LYS A 7 46.32 9.42 -4.53
CA LYS A 7 44.85 9.47 -4.50
C LYS A 7 44.31 8.07 -4.20
N ILE A 8 43.81 7.87 -2.98
CA ILE A 8 42.94 6.72 -2.67
C ILE A 8 41.51 7.14 -3.04
N VAL A 9 41.01 6.63 -4.17
CA VAL A 9 39.60 6.71 -4.53
C VAL A 9 38.91 5.53 -3.82
N MET A 10 38.32 5.78 -2.65
CA MET A 10 37.40 4.83 -2.02
C MET A 10 36.07 4.88 -2.77
N GLY A 11 35.84 3.89 -3.63
CA GLY A 11 34.51 3.59 -4.17
C GLY A 11 33.64 3.01 -3.06
N ILE A 12 32.71 3.83 -2.54
CA ILE A 12 31.65 3.35 -1.66
C ILE A 12 30.55 2.78 -2.55
N THR A 13 30.57 1.46 -2.73
CA THR A 13 29.42 0.73 -3.25
C THR A 13 28.37 0.69 -2.14
N VAL A 14 27.41 1.61 -2.16
CA VAL A 14 26.22 1.54 -1.31
C VAL A 14 25.36 0.40 -1.86
N ALA A 15 25.57 -0.80 -1.33
CA ALA A 15 24.58 -1.87 -1.47
C ALA A 15 23.33 -1.39 -0.72
N MET A 16 22.29 -0.99 -1.46
CA MET A 16 20.96 -0.83 -0.89
C MET A 16 20.46 -2.21 -0.45
N LEU A 17 20.81 -2.61 0.78
CA LEU A 17 20.00 -3.58 1.50
C LEU A 17 18.69 -2.87 1.84
N SER A 18 17.65 -3.06 1.03
CA SER A 18 16.28 -2.81 1.47
C SER A 18 15.97 -3.87 2.53
N VAL A 19 16.26 -3.54 3.79
CA VAL A 19 15.72 -4.29 4.92
C VAL A 19 14.21 -4.09 4.87
N THR A 20 13.47 -5.16 4.58
CA THR A 20 12.02 -5.24 4.75
C THR A 20 11.73 -5.00 6.23
N GLN A 21 11.55 -3.73 6.60
CA GLN A 21 11.19 -3.36 7.95
C GLN A 21 9.67 -3.43 8.05
N CYS A 22 9.17 -4.58 8.52
CA CYS A 22 7.88 -4.63 9.21
C CYS A 22 8.04 -3.83 10.52
N HIS A 23 7.91 -2.51 10.48
CA HIS A 23 7.99 -1.66 11.66
C HIS A 23 6.73 -1.80 12.52
N GLY A 24 6.77 -2.75 13.44
CA GLY A 24 5.77 -2.91 14.50
C GLY A 24 6.18 -4.04 15.42
N GLN A 25 6.96 -3.72 16.46
CA GLN A 25 7.47 -4.70 17.41
C GLN A 25 6.31 -5.52 18.01
N GLY A 26 6.39 -6.85 17.85
CA GLY A 26 5.46 -7.82 18.44
C GLY A 26 4.49 -8.50 17.47
N LEU A 27 4.67 -8.36 16.16
CA LEU A 27 4.32 -9.45 15.24
C LEU A 27 5.53 -10.39 15.21
N THR A 28 5.36 -11.67 15.51
CA THR A 28 6.25 -12.67 14.90
C THR A 28 6.20 -12.43 13.39
N PRO A 29 7.30 -12.60 12.63
CA PRO A 29 7.34 -12.26 11.21
C PRO A 29 6.34 -13.14 10.44
N HIS A 30 5.07 -12.74 10.45
CA HIS A 30 4.05 -13.26 9.56
C HIS A 30 4.48 -12.82 8.17
N SER A 31 4.47 -13.78 7.24
CA SER A 31 5.06 -13.65 5.91
C SER A 31 4.40 -12.49 5.15
N CYS A 32 4.97 -11.30 5.25
CA CYS A 32 4.65 -10.18 4.40
C CYS A 32 5.40 -10.33 3.08
N ARG A 33 4.78 -9.89 2.00
CA ARG A 33 5.34 -9.90 0.66
C ARG A 33 4.78 -8.73 -0.12
N PHE A 34 5.53 -8.29 -1.12
CA PHE A 34 5.06 -7.25 -2.01
C PHE A 34 4.33 -7.86 -3.21
N GLU A 35 3.29 -7.17 -3.64
CA GLU A 35 2.66 -7.37 -4.93
C GLU A 35 2.83 -6.10 -5.77
N ASP A 36 3.27 -6.30 -6.99
CA ASP A 36 3.63 -5.24 -7.92
C ASP A 36 2.65 -5.23 -9.09
N ALA A 37 2.23 -4.05 -9.52
CA ALA A 37 1.38 -3.87 -10.69
C ALA A 37 1.89 -2.73 -11.58
N ARG A 38 1.69 -2.93 -12.89
CA ARG A 38 1.90 -1.88 -13.90
C ARG A 38 0.64 -1.06 -14.09
N GLU A 39 0.75 -0.04 -14.92
CA GLU A 39 -0.36 0.87 -15.23
C GLU A 39 -1.60 0.09 -15.68
N GLY A 40 -2.73 0.34 -15.01
CA GLY A 40 -4.00 -0.33 -15.29
C GLY A 40 -4.07 -1.80 -14.86
N GLN A 41 -3.06 -2.31 -14.16
CA GLN A 41 -3.09 -3.62 -13.53
C GLN A 41 -3.42 -3.49 -12.05
N THR A 42 -4.12 -4.49 -11.52
CA THR A 42 -4.42 -4.57 -10.09
C THR A 42 -3.37 -5.42 -9.39
N ALA A 43 -2.69 -4.84 -8.40
CA ALA A 43 -1.95 -5.62 -7.41
C ALA A 43 -2.95 -6.17 -6.39
N GLU A 44 -2.91 -7.46 -6.09
CA GLU A 44 -3.89 -8.11 -5.22
C GLU A 44 -3.22 -9.13 -4.30
N CYS A 45 -3.53 -9.06 -3.01
CA CYS A 45 -3.06 -10.03 -2.01
C CYS A 45 -3.76 -11.38 -2.16
N ASN A 46 -3.17 -12.44 -1.56
CA ASN A 46 -3.85 -13.73 -1.48
C ASN A 46 -5.14 -13.62 -0.67
N VAL A 47 -5.94 -14.69 -0.68
CA VAL A 47 -7.14 -14.71 0.14
C VAL A 47 -6.77 -14.50 1.61
N ASP A 48 -5.81 -15.21 2.19
CA ASP A 48 -5.42 -15.10 3.61
C ASP A 48 -4.58 -13.87 3.99
N GLU A 49 -4.57 -12.83 3.16
CA GLU A 49 -3.73 -11.64 3.32
C GLU A 49 -4.55 -10.33 3.26
N MET A 50 -3.99 -9.26 3.84
CA MET A 50 -4.53 -7.90 3.76
C MET A 50 -3.46 -6.90 3.34
N VAL A 51 -3.89 -5.76 2.80
CA VAL A 51 -3.01 -4.63 2.47
C VAL A 51 -2.68 -3.81 3.72
N PHE A 52 -1.40 -3.60 3.98
CA PHE A 52 -0.89 -2.76 5.07
C PHE A 52 -0.22 -1.49 4.59
N SER A 53 0.36 -1.52 3.39
CA SER A 53 0.97 -0.36 2.76
C SER A 53 0.74 -0.34 1.26
N VAL A 54 0.75 0.87 0.71
CA VAL A 54 0.59 1.11 -0.72
C VAL A 54 1.58 2.17 -1.18
N CYS A 55 2.16 1.94 -2.34
CA CYS A 55 2.91 2.90 -3.12
C CYS A 55 2.19 3.08 -4.46
N ALA A 56 1.89 4.33 -4.83
CA ALA A 56 1.37 4.69 -6.15
C ALA A 56 2.31 5.72 -6.82
N ALA A 57 2.68 5.48 -8.08
CA ALA A 57 3.70 6.26 -8.79
C ALA A 57 3.29 6.68 -10.20
N ALA A 58 3.82 7.83 -10.62
CA ALA A 58 3.22 8.69 -11.63
C ALA A 58 3.84 8.80 -12.99
N GLU A 59 4.84 7.99 -13.33
CA GLU A 59 5.46 7.87 -14.68
C GLU A 59 6.93 7.51 -14.49
N ASN A 60 7.52 7.97 -13.37
CA ASN A 60 8.85 7.57 -12.96
C ASN A 60 8.78 6.19 -12.34
N LEU A 61 8.87 5.16 -13.19
CA LEU A 61 8.85 3.75 -12.84
C LEU A 61 9.71 3.44 -11.60
N ASN A 62 10.80 4.16 -11.33
CA ASN A 62 11.68 3.89 -10.19
C ASN A 62 11.10 4.19 -8.80
N ALA A 63 9.95 4.86 -8.67
CA ALA A 63 9.48 5.30 -7.36
C ALA A 63 8.87 4.14 -6.53
N CYS A 64 8.01 3.30 -7.13
CA CYS A 64 7.57 2.04 -6.52
C CYS A 64 8.43 0.85 -6.98
N GLY A 65 9.74 1.04 -7.13
CA GLY A 65 10.68 -0.04 -7.50
C GLY A 65 10.53 -0.59 -8.92
N GLY A 66 10.02 0.21 -9.86
CA GLY A 66 9.78 -0.17 -11.27
C GLY A 66 8.29 -0.18 -11.66
N HIS A 67 7.39 0.09 -10.72
CA HIS A 67 5.95 -0.20 -10.83
C HIS A 67 5.09 1.06 -10.63
N THR A 68 3.85 1.04 -11.12
CA THR A 68 2.89 2.14 -10.89
C THR A 68 2.14 1.96 -9.59
N THR A 69 1.93 0.70 -9.18
CA THR A 69 1.31 0.36 -7.90
C THR A 69 2.12 -0.77 -7.27
N ARG A 70 2.40 -0.65 -5.98
CA ARG A 70 2.99 -1.71 -5.19
C ARG A 70 2.31 -1.75 -3.83
N ILE A 71 1.89 -2.93 -3.39
CA ILE A 71 1.22 -3.12 -2.10
C ILE A 71 1.99 -4.11 -1.25
N GLU A 72 1.96 -3.94 0.06
CA GLU A 72 2.43 -4.96 1.00
C GLU A 72 1.26 -5.79 1.50
N CYS A 73 1.36 -7.09 1.22
CA CYS A 73 0.39 -8.10 1.61
C CYS A 73 0.94 -8.88 2.79
N CYS A 74 0.26 -8.82 3.93
CA CYS A 74 0.62 -9.59 5.11
C CYS A 74 -0.49 -10.58 5.48
N LYS A 75 -0.09 -11.78 5.89
CA LYS A 75 -1.02 -12.78 6.40
C LYS A 75 -1.72 -12.29 7.66
N VAL A 76 -2.99 -12.62 7.76
CA VAL A 76 -3.81 -12.36 8.96
C VAL A 76 -4.44 -13.66 9.46
N ASN A 77 -4.63 -13.74 10.78
CA ASN A 77 -5.01 -14.98 11.46
C ASN A 77 -6.41 -15.50 11.11
N GLN A 78 -7.28 -14.61 10.65
CA GLN A 78 -8.59 -14.95 10.11
C GLN A 78 -8.54 -14.52 8.65
N GLY A 79 -8.88 -15.38 7.70
CA GLY A 79 -8.93 -14.99 6.29
C GLY A 79 -10.28 -14.36 5.92
N PRO A 80 -10.43 -13.85 4.68
CA PRO A 80 -11.69 -13.41 4.14
C PRO A 80 -12.64 -14.58 4.10
N LEU A 81 -13.92 -14.25 4.20
CA LEU A 81 -15.00 -15.22 4.14
C LEU A 81 -14.99 -16.05 2.84
N SER A 82 -14.61 -15.40 1.73
CA SER A 82 -14.47 -15.97 0.39
C SER A 82 -13.89 -14.91 -0.56
N SER A 83 -13.24 -15.31 -1.66
CA SER A 83 -12.92 -14.37 -2.76
C SER A 83 -14.16 -13.90 -3.53
N SER A 84 -15.29 -14.61 -3.41
CA SER A 84 -16.56 -14.27 -4.06
C SER A 84 -17.31 -13.11 -3.38
N SER A 85 -16.84 -12.63 -2.23
CA SER A 85 -17.42 -11.50 -1.49
C SER A 85 -16.58 -10.23 -1.65
N CYS A 86 -15.87 -10.10 -2.76
CA CYS A 86 -15.07 -8.92 -3.06
C CYS A 86 -15.81 -8.01 -4.04
N ILE A 87 -15.70 -6.70 -3.84
CA ILE A 87 -16.15 -5.66 -4.77
C ILE A 87 -14.97 -4.78 -5.16
N THR A 88 -15.01 -4.20 -6.34
CA THR A 88 -14.06 -3.17 -6.76
C THR A 88 -14.73 -1.81 -6.68
N ILE A 89 -14.02 -0.83 -6.16
CA ILE A 89 -14.48 0.56 -6.01
C ILE A 89 -13.55 1.43 -6.87
N PRO A 90 -14.01 1.82 -8.07
CA PRO A 90 -13.24 2.65 -8.98
C PRO A 90 -13.52 4.14 -8.77
N GLU A 91 -12.49 4.97 -8.80
CA GLU A 91 -12.57 6.40 -8.51
C GLU A 91 -11.60 7.23 -9.39
N ASP A 92 -11.95 8.50 -9.62
CA ASP A 92 -11.12 9.43 -10.39
C ASP A 92 -9.87 9.87 -9.60
N SER A 93 -8.92 10.52 -10.26
CA SER A 93 -7.60 10.79 -9.69
C SER A 93 -7.74 11.85 -8.61
N GLY A 94 -7.31 11.53 -7.39
CA GLY A 94 -7.50 12.41 -6.23
C GLY A 94 -8.76 12.13 -5.40
N ASP A 95 -9.68 11.30 -5.90
CA ASP A 95 -10.84 10.89 -5.12
C ASP A 95 -10.46 9.75 -4.15
N MET A 96 -11.21 9.64 -3.06
CA MET A 96 -10.97 8.62 -2.04
C MET A 96 -11.86 7.39 -2.29
N ALA A 97 -11.25 6.30 -2.75
CA ALA A 97 -11.92 5.01 -2.81
C ALA A 97 -11.94 4.37 -1.41
N THR A 98 -13.13 4.14 -0.83
CA THR A 98 -13.30 3.64 0.55
C THR A 98 -14.04 2.32 0.60
N CYS A 99 -13.48 1.31 1.25
CA CYS A 99 -14.18 0.05 1.48
C CYS A 99 -15.40 0.25 2.40
N PRO A 100 -16.50 -0.51 2.18
CA PRO A 100 -17.60 -0.56 3.11
C PRO A 100 -17.15 -0.98 4.51
N THR A 101 -17.93 -0.59 5.51
CA THR A 101 -17.70 -0.80 6.95
C THR A 101 -17.30 -2.22 7.38
N SER A 102 -17.62 -3.26 6.60
CA SER A 102 -17.30 -4.66 6.90
C SER A 102 -16.24 -5.25 5.98
N MET A 103 -15.55 -4.43 5.19
CA MET A 103 -14.60 -4.88 4.17
C MET A 103 -13.26 -4.20 4.34
N PHE A 104 -12.20 -4.90 3.94
CA PHE A 104 -10.83 -4.39 3.94
C PHE A 104 -10.25 -4.40 2.53
N MET A 105 -9.26 -3.54 2.32
CA MET A 105 -8.52 -3.49 1.08
C MET A 105 -7.69 -4.76 0.92
N ARG A 106 -7.86 -5.41 -0.23
CA ARG A 106 -7.10 -6.58 -0.68
C ARG A 106 -6.27 -6.29 -1.92
N GLY A 107 -6.58 -5.21 -2.64
CA GLY A 107 -5.82 -4.82 -3.82
C GLY A 107 -6.02 -3.37 -4.18
N ALA A 108 -5.11 -2.87 -5.01
CA ALA A 108 -5.13 -1.52 -5.56
C ALA A 108 -4.74 -1.56 -7.03
N CYS A 109 -5.31 -0.62 -7.79
CA CYS A 109 -4.92 -0.29 -9.15
C CYS A 109 -4.72 1.22 -9.23
N SER A 110 -3.67 1.64 -9.93
CA SER A 110 -3.47 3.03 -10.32
C SER A 110 -2.97 3.10 -11.78
N SER A 111 -3.54 4.03 -12.52
CA SER A 111 -3.32 4.26 -13.94
C SER A 111 -3.23 5.75 -14.29
N HIS A 112 -2.76 6.55 -13.35
CA HIS A 112 -2.47 7.97 -13.55
C HIS A 112 -3.71 8.80 -13.89
N PHE A 113 -3.76 9.34 -15.12
CA PHE A 113 -4.90 10.05 -15.69
C PHE A 113 -5.63 9.18 -16.73
N ASN A 114 -5.17 7.95 -16.96
CA ASN A 114 -5.79 7.04 -17.90
C ASN A 114 -6.89 6.23 -17.20
N PRO A 115 -8.08 6.10 -17.79
CA PRO A 115 -9.17 5.32 -17.20
C PRO A 115 -8.97 3.81 -17.43
N MET A 116 -7.97 3.19 -16.79
CA MET A 116 -7.64 1.77 -16.97
C MET A 116 -8.01 0.89 -15.79
N CYS A 117 -8.24 1.47 -14.61
CA CYS A 117 -8.69 0.78 -13.41
C CYS A 117 -10.23 0.78 -13.35
N ASP A 118 -10.87 -0.08 -14.16
CA ASP A 118 -12.34 -0.14 -14.33
C ASP A 118 -12.94 1.20 -14.81
N GLU A 119 -12.43 1.71 -15.93
CA GLU A 119 -12.83 2.99 -16.55
C GLU A 119 -12.51 4.23 -15.69
N LYS A 120 -11.72 4.05 -14.63
CA LYS A 120 -11.26 5.11 -13.74
C LYS A 120 -9.74 5.09 -13.60
N SER A 121 -9.18 6.17 -13.07
CA SER A 121 -7.72 6.30 -12.90
C SER A 121 -7.16 5.46 -11.76
N HIS A 122 -7.97 5.15 -10.74
CA HIS A 122 -7.57 4.24 -9.69
C HIS A 122 -8.77 3.43 -9.19
N SER A 123 -8.50 2.28 -8.59
CA SER A 123 -9.52 1.49 -7.93
C SER A 123 -8.94 0.72 -6.76
N ILE A 124 -9.78 0.37 -5.80
CA ILE A 124 -9.42 -0.58 -4.74
C ILE A 124 -10.34 -1.80 -4.78
N LYS A 125 -9.77 -2.94 -4.40
CA LYS A 125 -10.52 -4.17 -4.21
C LYS A 125 -10.79 -4.37 -2.73
N CYS A 126 -12.06 -4.41 -2.36
CA CYS A 126 -12.54 -4.57 -0.99
C CYS A 126 -13.16 -5.94 -0.81
N CYS A 127 -12.78 -6.67 0.22
CA CYS A 127 -13.32 -8.00 0.49
C CYS A 127 -13.89 -8.11 1.90
N ASP A 128 -15.02 -8.82 2.01
CA ASP A 128 -15.63 -9.14 3.30
C ASP A 128 -14.72 -10.03 4.15
N TYR A 129 -14.70 -9.76 5.44
CA TYR A 129 -13.86 -10.43 6.39
C TYR A 129 -14.66 -10.91 7.59
N LYS A 130 -14.31 -12.11 8.06
CA LYS A 130 -15.01 -12.78 9.15
C LYS A 130 -14.60 -12.19 10.50
N LEU A 131 -14.88 -10.90 10.71
CA LEU A 131 -14.73 -10.29 12.03
C LEU A 131 -15.85 -10.83 12.92
N ASN A 132 -15.48 -11.43 14.05
CA ASN A 132 -16.44 -11.92 15.03
C ASN A 132 -17.19 -10.74 15.66
N ASN A 133 -18.27 -10.27 15.01
CA ASN A 133 -19.26 -9.34 15.54
C ASN A 133 -18.77 -7.96 16.02
N SER A 134 -17.63 -7.46 15.55
CA SER A 134 -17.20 -6.08 15.87
C SER A 134 -17.65 -5.10 14.78
N PRO A 135 -18.64 -4.23 15.04
CA PRO A 135 -18.97 -3.15 14.13
C PRO A 135 -17.98 -1.98 14.26
N LEU A 136 -17.65 -1.44 13.09
CA LEU A 136 -17.22 -0.07 12.82
C LEU A 136 -15.87 0.36 13.40
N TYR A 137 -14.88 0.25 12.52
CA TYR A 137 -13.66 1.05 12.44
C TYR A 137 -13.68 2.32 13.30
N GLN A 138 -12.82 2.38 14.32
CA GLN A 138 -12.22 3.66 14.66
C GLN A 138 -11.25 4.00 13.54
N VAL A 139 -11.78 4.71 12.54
CA VAL A 139 -11.00 5.34 11.48
C VAL A 139 -10.10 6.38 12.12
N ASN A 140 -8.78 6.14 12.12
CA ASN A 140 -7.75 7.07 12.58
C ASN A 140 -6.35 6.48 12.33
N PRO A 141 -5.31 7.26 11.99
CA PRO A 141 -5.27 8.48 11.21
C PRO A 141 -5.19 8.18 9.70
N THR A 142 -5.51 9.16 8.88
CA THR A 142 -5.06 9.22 7.48
C THR A 142 -3.54 9.32 7.46
N VAL A 143 -2.91 8.53 6.60
CA VAL A 143 -1.46 8.59 6.39
C VAL A 143 -1.23 9.14 5.00
N GLU A 144 -0.41 10.18 4.92
CA GLU A 144 -0.13 10.93 3.71
C GLU A 144 1.25 10.56 3.16
N GLY A 145 1.32 10.42 1.84
CA GLY A 145 2.53 10.13 1.10
C GLY A 145 2.71 11.03 -0.09
N THR A 146 3.97 11.34 -0.36
CA THR A 146 4.39 11.94 -1.64
C THR A 146 4.41 10.88 -2.73
N SER A 147 4.34 11.30 -4.00
CA SER A 147 4.32 10.38 -5.14
C SER A 147 5.46 9.37 -5.07
N GLY A 148 5.12 8.09 -5.16
CA GLY A 148 6.09 7.01 -5.24
C GLY A 148 6.85 6.69 -3.96
N ASN A 149 6.40 7.20 -2.82
CA ASN A 149 6.81 6.67 -1.52
C ASN A 149 5.74 5.70 -0.99
N PHE A 150 6.18 4.74 -0.18
CA PHE A 150 5.25 3.91 0.57
C PHE A 150 4.54 4.72 1.63
N VAL A 151 3.23 4.48 1.71
CA VAL A 151 2.39 4.92 2.80
C VAL A 151 2.05 3.68 3.61
N ASP A 152 2.48 3.64 4.87
CA ASP A 152 2.28 2.51 5.76
C ASP A 152 1.22 2.83 6.81
N CYS A 153 0.28 1.91 7.04
CA CYS A 153 -0.63 2.03 8.15
C CYS A 153 0.09 1.78 9.50
N PRO A 154 0.00 2.73 10.47
CA PRO A 154 0.71 2.59 11.74
C PRO A 154 0.06 1.54 12.64
N ASP A 155 0.79 1.10 13.65
CA ASP A 155 0.26 0.34 14.79
C ASP A 155 -0.57 -0.89 14.39
N ARG A 156 -0.16 -1.60 13.34
CA ARG A 156 -0.79 -2.84 12.84
C ARG A 156 -2.19 -2.64 12.28
N LYS A 157 -2.50 -1.43 11.81
CA LYS A 157 -3.73 -1.14 11.08
C LYS A 157 -3.62 -1.62 9.63
N THR A 158 -4.75 -1.97 9.05
CA THR A 158 -4.86 -2.38 7.66
C THR A 158 -5.46 -1.25 6.84
N ALA A 159 -5.16 -1.23 5.54
CA ALA A 159 -5.73 -0.26 4.63
C ALA A 159 -7.23 -0.55 4.43
N ALA A 160 -8.05 0.49 4.58
CA ALA A 160 -9.50 0.45 4.35
C ALA A 160 -9.94 1.43 3.24
N ALA A 161 -9.10 2.40 2.91
CA ALA A 161 -9.32 3.30 1.79
C ALA A 161 -7.98 3.74 1.20
N MET A 162 -8.01 4.12 -0.07
CA MET A 162 -6.88 4.70 -0.76
C MET A 162 -7.37 5.84 -1.63
N CYS A 163 -6.66 6.95 -1.59
CA CYS A 163 -6.62 7.88 -2.69
C CYS A 163 -5.24 7.78 -3.35
N ALA A 164 -5.23 7.77 -4.68
CA ALA A 164 -4.03 7.92 -5.47
C ALA A 164 -4.22 9.04 -6.49
N SER A 165 -3.35 10.03 -6.43
CA SER A 165 -3.18 11.03 -7.47
C SER A 165 -1.74 11.09 -7.92
N VAL A 166 -1.58 11.39 -9.19
CA VAL A 166 -0.46 10.90 -9.96
C VAL A 166 -0.05 12.05 -10.88
N GLY A 167 1.05 12.71 -10.55
CA GLY A 167 1.50 13.92 -11.26
C GLY A 167 0.93 15.23 -10.69
N ARG A 168 -0.08 15.19 -9.82
CA ARG A 168 -0.57 16.34 -9.04
C ARG A 168 -0.97 15.90 -7.63
N PRO A 169 -0.74 16.72 -6.59
CA PRO A 169 -1.37 16.50 -5.29
C PRO A 169 -2.87 16.74 -5.46
N ALA A 170 -3.68 15.70 -5.26
CA ALA A 170 -5.13 15.80 -5.32
C ALA A 170 -5.83 15.00 -4.22
N CYS A 171 -5.11 14.12 -3.50
CA CYS A 171 -5.67 13.44 -2.34
C CYS A 171 -5.82 14.39 -1.14
N THR A 172 -4.90 15.35 -1.01
CA THR A 172 -4.96 16.53 -0.14
C THR A 172 -4.23 17.68 -0.84
N ASP A 173 -4.12 18.85 -0.19
CA ASP A 173 -3.43 20.03 -0.75
C ASP A 173 -1.98 19.74 -1.19
N ASP A 174 -1.31 18.72 -0.61
CA ASP A 174 0.08 18.37 -0.92
C ASP A 174 0.34 16.87 -1.15
N SER A 175 -0.67 15.99 -0.98
CA SER A 175 -0.46 14.54 -1.03
C SER A 175 -0.93 13.87 -2.32
N TYR A 176 -0.12 12.88 -2.72
CA TYR A 176 -0.33 12.05 -3.91
C TYR A 176 -0.90 10.69 -3.54
N THR A 177 -0.64 10.22 -2.32
CA THR A 177 -1.23 8.99 -1.81
C THR A 177 -1.73 9.26 -0.41
N LEU A 178 -2.96 8.83 -0.14
CA LEU A 178 -3.58 8.94 1.16
C LEU A 178 -4.16 7.56 1.48
N LEU A 179 -3.76 7.00 2.62
CA LEU A 179 -4.34 5.76 3.11
C LEU A 179 -5.21 6.03 4.33
N LEU A 180 -6.39 5.43 4.34
CA LEU A 180 -7.22 5.34 5.52
C LEU A 180 -6.94 4.02 6.22
N CYS A 181 -6.45 4.12 7.45
CA CYS A 181 -6.04 2.96 8.23
C CYS A 181 -7.09 2.61 9.27
N ALA A 182 -7.33 1.32 9.40
CA ALA A 182 -8.34 0.74 10.25
C ALA A 182 -7.73 -0.33 11.16
N TYR A 183 -8.21 -0.43 12.41
CA TYR A 183 -7.92 -1.61 13.21
C TYR A 183 -8.72 -2.78 12.66
N PRO A 184 -8.07 -3.86 12.22
CA PRO A 184 -8.76 -5.12 12.20
C PRO A 184 -8.90 -5.51 13.69
N ASP A 185 -10.12 -5.75 14.19
CA ASP A 185 -10.35 -6.31 15.54
C ASP A 185 -9.88 -7.78 15.58
N LEU A 186 -8.61 -8.00 15.25
CA LEU A 186 -7.92 -9.26 15.27
C LEU A 186 -7.40 -9.46 16.68
N PHE A 187 -8.07 -10.34 17.43
CA PHE A 187 -7.42 -11.01 18.55
C PHE A 187 -6.20 -11.76 18.00
N PHE A 188 -5.00 -11.21 18.22
CA PHE A 188 -3.75 -11.94 18.02
C PHE A 188 -3.62 -12.94 19.17
N ILE A 189 -3.65 -14.24 18.87
CA ILE A 189 -3.25 -15.24 19.86
C ILE A 189 -1.73 -15.19 19.95
N ALA A 190 -1.22 -14.93 21.16
CA ALA A 190 0.21 -14.87 21.50
C ALA A 190 0.90 -16.23 21.40
#